data_AF-A0AAQ4ERV2-F1
#
_entry.id   AF-A0AAQ4ERV2-F1
#
_cell.length_a   1.000
_cell.length_b   1.000
_cell.length_c   1.000
_cell.angle_alpha   90.00
_cell.angle_beta   90.00
_cell.angle_gamma   90.00
#
_symmetry.space_group_name_H-M   'P 1'
#
loop_
_entity.id
_entity.type
_entity.pdbx_description
1 polymer ?
#
loop_
_entity_poly.entity_id
_entity_poly.type
_entity_poly.pdbx_seq_one_letter_code
_entity_poly.pdbx_strand_id
1 'polypeptide(L)'
;MHEACWKTTHCKRRRTSSQKMRLLSFLLVTGCLLRVGWCLMDGTQFSEFFKPRCFTPVKDNRHLKMGQMLPAGFTISSFLDKLQLLEQKLAERTGGNPLNAIDMAVYVLRTFYHNDYDWENLGIKDNVPRLRSVVHNVMNVEMANLKERPYSPAEVLDDQQRKDDDLCFIMFSLAHNVNRTIVRPDRFDTYSAIDEDDITKRPREEGVLSVTGRKEGAVVALGRTLMGIAATHRDLQPKSVKDVVKVLSPGAGEVASDGSLNPLYAATLGSVVAGASLALKPQELKTMGIKGQWLEHGCFLEYKLDQDTNTSATLAEINGAVDGLILGTAMNKFPDIRNWNLSTVLRMYYGPRGIVTTSPSQALSHCRRHDLFNAINNNELREQVQNFAVTLAYMGLVATGDKETVAKERASRAINVVKEKIGGMDRDASNPEVCPSSMNENQPECETPTDLLVVLDTSTDIIDYETKRDLQSEILAMITKWVKLQPGISTVSLFASKRNSDVLRDIISKSAAAGCPGCAALYLRDLNDISAVGSDSDQDVFNMLNNVVSKHVSPMDERPGVASRVVVYLNLRKKAKGGVNGNQRQVEEALNKFRVAHPGNGAVICTVKSEKKSLRKVDTR
;
A
#
# COMPACT_ATOMS: atom_id res chain seq x y z
N MET A 1 52.03 -60.46 -23.41
CA MET A 1 52.28 -59.02 -23.20
C MET A 1 51.81 -58.69 -21.79
N HIS A 2 52.62 -59.14 -20.82
CA HIS A 2 53.49 -58.33 -19.94
C HIS A 2 52.65 -57.71 -18.81
N GLU A 3 52.54 -58.41 -17.67
CA GLU A 3 53.44 -58.35 -16.49
C GLU A 3 52.99 -57.22 -15.53
N ALA A 4 53.02 -57.28 -14.21
CA ALA A 4 53.37 -58.28 -13.18
C ALA A 4 52.93 -57.63 -11.83
N CYS A 5 52.32 -58.37 -10.89
CA CYS A 5 52.89 -58.76 -9.58
C CYS A 5 53.12 -57.59 -8.58
N TRP A 6 52.60 -57.58 -7.32
CA TRP A 6 53.07 -58.41 -6.20
C TRP A 6 52.16 -58.36 -4.95
N LYS A 7 52.44 -59.31 -4.04
CA LYS A 7 51.73 -59.71 -2.81
C LYS A 7 52.00 -58.87 -1.54
N THR A 8 51.02 -58.91 -0.63
CA THR A 8 51.04 -58.98 0.87
C THR A 8 51.94 -58.06 1.73
N THR A 9 51.34 -57.38 2.73
CA THR A 9 51.57 -57.63 4.19
C THR A 9 50.67 -56.81 5.12
N HIS A 10 50.39 -57.38 6.30
CA HIS A 10 49.61 -56.87 7.43
C HIS A 10 50.06 -55.52 8.01
N CYS A 11 49.11 -54.68 8.45
CA CYS A 11 49.29 -53.89 9.69
C CYS A 11 47.98 -53.42 10.35
N LYS A 12 47.78 -53.88 11.60
CA LYS A 12 47.08 -53.27 12.76
C LYS A 12 45.96 -52.23 12.58
N ARG A 13 44.74 -52.65 12.95
CA ARG A 13 43.85 -52.09 13.99
C ARG A 13 43.93 -50.57 14.28
N ARG A 14 42.91 -49.81 13.84
CA ARG A 14 42.31 -48.71 14.61
C ARG A 14 40.83 -48.55 14.27
N ARG A 15 39.97 -49.13 15.13
CA ARG A 15 38.58 -48.72 15.30
C ARG A 15 38.60 -47.30 15.90
N THR A 16 38.08 -46.31 15.17
CA THR A 16 37.41 -45.09 15.67
C THR A 16 37.13 -44.13 14.50
N SER A 17 36.15 -44.44 13.64
CA SER A 17 35.69 -43.46 12.63
C SER A 17 34.18 -43.54 12.32
N SER A 18 33.46 -44.53 12.85
CA SER A 18 32.01 -44.67 12.56
C SER A 18 31.09 -43.82 13.43
N GLN A 19 31.57 -43.25 14.55
CA GLN A 19 30.75 -42.40 15.43
C GLN A 19 30.78 -40.92 15.04
N LYS A 20 31.88 -40.42 14.46
CA LYS A 20 31.97 -39.02 14.02
C LYS A 20 31.10 -38.74 12.78
N MET A 21 30.95 -39.71 11.89
CA MET A 21 30.12 -39.54 10.67
C MET A 21 28.61 -39.57 10.96
N ARG A 22 28.18 -40.31 12.01
CA ARG A 22 26.78 -40.28 12.49
C ARG A 22 26.46 -39.02 13.27
N LEU A 23 27.39 -38.48 14.05
CA LEU A 23 27.20 -37.21 14.76
C LEU A 23 27.18 -36.02 13.79
N LEU A 24 27.98 -36.04 12.72
CA LEU A 24 27.96 -35.02 11.67
C LEU A 24 26.68 -35.09 10.83
N SER A 25 26.18 -36.29 10.52
CA SER A 25 24.91 -36.47 9.81
C SER A 25 23.72 -36.09 10.68
N PHE A 26 23.76 -36.38 11.99
CA PHE A 26 22.77 -35.86 12.93
C PHE A 26 22.87 -34.32 12.97
N LEU A 27 24.04 -33.72 13.20
CA LEU A 27 24.20 -32.26 13.23
C LEU A 27 23.87 -31.56 11.90
N LEU A 28 24.00 -32.22 10.75
CA LEU A 28 23.57 -31.71 9.45
C LEU A 28 22.06 -31.85 9.24
N VAL A 29 21.43 -32.92 9.75
CA VAL A 29 19.98 -33.11 9.72
C VAL A 29 19.30 -32.21 10.78
N THR A 30 19.83 -32.08 11.99
CA THR A 30 19.41 -31.08 12.97
C THR A 30 19.77 -29.68 12.49
N GLY A 31 20.88 -29.46 11.78
CA GLY A 31 21.24 -28.17 11.18
C GLY A 31 20.30 -27.75 10.04
N CYS A 32 19.81 -28.71 9.25
CA CYS A 32 18.76 -28.47 8.26
C CYS A 32 17.37 -28.32 8.90
N LEU A 33 17.08 -29.04 9.99
CA LEU A 33 15.88 -28.87 10.80
C LEU A 33 15.92 -27.66 11.73
N LEU A 34 17.07 -27.01 11.92
CA LEU A 34 17.26 -25.75 12.67
C LEU A 34 17.36 -24.54 11.74
N ARG A 35 17.42 -24.74 10.41
CA ARG A 35 17.03 -23.72 9.43
C ARG A 35 15.50 -23.73 9.26
N VAL A 36 14.78 -23.70 10.37
CA VAL A 36 13.31 -23.59 10.41
C VAL A 36 12.93 -22.24 9.81
N GLY A 37 12.19 -22.29 8.70
CA GLY A 37 11.23 -21.30 8.21
C GLY A 37 11.58 -19.84 8.42
N TRP A 38 12.26 -19.22 7.44
CA TRP A 38 12.30 -17.76 7.37
C TRP A 38 10.94 -17.28 6.83
N CYS A 39 10.02 -17.07 7.76
CA CYS A 39 8.72 -16.45 7.54
C CYS A 39 8.75 -14.99 7.93
N LEU A 40 8.21 -14.17 7.02
CA LEU A 40 8.29 -12.72 7.02
C LEU A 40 9.75 -12.21 7.10
N MET A 41 9.95 -10.98 6.66
CA MET A 41 11.28 -10.39 6.74
C MET A 41 11.57 -10.07 8.20
N ASP A 42 12.63 -10.68 8.74
CA ASP A 42 13.06 -10.37 10.09
C ASP A 42 13.58 -8.94 10.18
N GLY A 43 13.80 -8.50 11.42
CA GLY A 43 14.14 -7.13 11.64
C GLY A 43 15.51 -6.67 11.16
N THR A 44 16.49 -7.56 11.24
CA THR A 44 17.84 -7.29 10.76
C THR A 44 17.84 -7.17 9.25
N GLN A 45 17.18 -8.10 8.55
CA GLN A 45 17.00 -8.05 7.10
C GLN A 45 16.26 -6.78 6.65
N PHE A 46 15.18 -6.42 7.35
CA PHE A 46 14.44 -5.20 7.05
C PHE A 46 15.33 -3.97 7.20
N SER A 47 16.05 -3.86 8.32
CA SER A 47 16.97 -2.75 8.58
C SER A 47 18.08 -2.69 7.54
N GLU A 48 18.80 -3.78 7.28
CA GLU A 48 19.90 -3.81 6.31
C GLU A 48 19.45 -3.45 4.89
N PHE A 49 18.24 -3.84 4.51
CA PHE A 49 17.75 -3.63 3.16
C PHE A 49 17.02 -2.28 2.97
N PHE A 50 16.05 -1.95 3.83
CA PHE A 50 15.20 -0.77 3.67
C PHE A 50 15.76 0.48 4.34
N LYS A 51 16.47 0.38 5.48
CA LYS A 51 17.04 1.55 6.18
C LYS A 51 17.89 2.44 5.26
N PRO A 52 18.90 1.93 4.52
CA PRO A 52 19.75 2.79 3.69
C PRO A 52 19.02 3.38 2.47
N ARG A 53 17.86 2.82 2.10
CA ARG A 53 17.11 3.21 0.88
C ARG A 53 15.96 4.15 1.19
N CYS A 54 15.16 3.82 2.19
CA CYS A 54 13.85 4.43 2.44
C CYS A 54 13.83 5.39 3.62
N PHE A 55 14.85 5.35 4.47
CA PHE A 55 14.91 6.14 5.70
C PHE A 55 16.03 7.18 5.69
N THR A 56 16.79 7.27 4.59
CA THR A 56 17.75 8.35 4.40
C THR A 56 17.00 9.67 4.23
N PRO A 57 17.37 10.74 4.96
CA PRO A 57 16.63 11.99 4.89
C PRO A 57 16.83 12.72 3.57
N VAL A 58 18.02 12.54 2.99
CA VAL A 58 18.42 13.15 1.74
C VAL A 58 19.08 12.09 0.88
N LYS A 59 18.69 12.04 -0.39
CA LYS A 59 19.36 11.26 -1.42
C LYS A 59 19.56 12.16 -2.63
N ASP A 60 20.77 12.16 -3.19
CA ASP A 60 21.13 12.99 -4.35
C ASP A 60 20.77 14.48 -4.17
N ASN A 61 21.04 15.01 -2.97
CA ASN A 61 20.68 16.38 -2.54
C ASN A 61 19.17 16.70 -2.58
N ARG A 62 18.29 15.70 -2.49
CA ARG A 62 16.83 15.88 -2.41
C ARG A 62 16.29 15.28 -1.13
N HIS A 63 15.37 16.00 -0.48
CA HIS A 63 14.66 15.48 0.67
C HIS A 63 13.73 14.35 0.25
N LEU A 64 13.81 13.21 0.95
CA LEU A 64 12.89 12.10 0.70
C LEU A 64 11.63 12.28 1.53
N LYS A 65 10.46 12.07 0.91
CA LYS A 65 9.17 11.99 1.60
C LYS A 65 8.72 10.54 1.54
N MET A 66 8.65 9.88 2.69
CA MET A 66 8.35 8.44 2.77
C MET A 66 9.27 7.61 1.86
N GLY A 67 10.58 7.90 1.94
CA GLY A 67 11.62 7.22 1.16
C GLY A 67 11.61 7.52 -0.34
N GLN A 68 10.76 8.45 -0.81
CA GLN A 68 10.60 8.75 -2.23
C GLN A 68 11.08 10.16 -2.55
N MET A 69 11.76 10.33 -3.70
CA MET A 69 12.10 11.66 -4.21
C MET A 69 10.86 12.39 -4.74
N LEU A 70 9.97 11.65 -5.41
CA LEU A 70 8.65 12.13 -5.82
C LEU A 70 7.60 11.21 -5.22
N PRO A 71 6.96 11.59 -4.08
CA PRO A 71 6.09 10.67 -3.39
C PRO A 71 4.84 10.36 -4.21
N ALA A 72 4.47 9.09 -4.26
CA ALA A 72 3.15 8.67 -4.74
C ALA A 72 2.16 8.68 -3.56
N GLY A 73 0.96 9.22 -3.78
CA GLY A 73 -0.09 9.16 -2.76
C GLY A 73 -0.47 7.72 -2.43
N PHE A 74 -0.60 7.42 -1.14
CA PHE A 74 -1.00 6.12 -0.58
C PHE A 74 -2.48 5.84 -0.86
N THR A 75 -2.73 5.38 -2.08
CA THR A 75 -4.05 4.94 -2.55
C THR A 75 -3.98 3.50 -3.05
N ILE A 76 -5.12 2.82 -3.08
CA ILE A 76 -5.22 1.50 -3.70
C ILE A 76 -4.78 1.53 -5.17
N SER A 77 -5.14 2.59 -5.93
CA SER A 77 -4.70 2.73 -7.32
C SER A 77 -3.18 2.75 -7.45
N SER A 78 -2.50 3.63 -6.70
CA SER A 78 -1.04 3.73 -6.70
C SER A 78 -0.40 2.40 -6.34
N PHE A 79 -0.94 1.68 -5.35
CA PHE A 79 -0.46 0.35 -4.97
C PHE A 79 -0.65 -0.68 -6.07
N LEU A 80 -1.81 -0.73 -6.71
CA LEU A 80 -2.10 -1.67 -7.79
C LEU A 80 -1.15 -1.49 -8.98
N ASP A 81 -0.76 -0.26 -9.30
CA ASP A 81 0.14 -0.01 -10.43
C ASP A 81 1.55 -0.51 -10.14
N LYS A 82 2.06 -0.27 -8.92
CA LYS A 82 3.36 -0.79 -8.48
C LYS A 82 3.34 -2.31 -8.35
N LEU A 83 2.23 -2.87 -7.86
CA LEU A 83 2.04 -4.31 -7.79
C LEU A 83 2.00 -4.95 -9.19
N GLN A 84 1.28 -4.36 -10.14
CA GLN A 84 1.18 -4.89 -11.50
C GLN A 84 2.54 -4.84 -12.21
N LEU A 85 3.32 -3.77 -12.03
CA LEU A 85 4.70 -3.70 -12.52
C LEU A 85 5.56 -4.81 -11.91
N LEU A 86 5.44 -5.04 -10.60
CA LEU A 86 6.15 -6.11 -9.90
C LEU A 86 5.76 -7.51 -10.42
N GLU A 87 4.46 -7.77 -10.61
CA GLU A 87 3.96 -9.02 -11.21
C GLU A 87 4.52 -9.24 -12.61
N GLN A 88 4.51 -8.21 -13.46
CA GLN A 88 5.06 -8.27 -14.81
C GLN A 88 6.54 -8.62 -14.79
N LYS A 89 7.34 -7.90 -13.98
CA LYS A 89 8.78 -8.12 -13.87
C LYS A 89 9.13 -9.49 -13.31
N LEU A 90 8.33 -10.02 -12.39
CA LEU A 90 8.48 -11.40 -11.92
C LEU A 90 8.16 -12.40 -13.02
N ALA A 91 7.07 -12.20 -13.78
CA ALA A 91 6.69 -13.08 -14.88
C ALA A 91 7.78 -13.12 -15.98
N GLU A 92 8.39 -11.97 -16.31
CA GLU A 92 9.53 -11.89 -17.23
C GLU A 92 10.71 -12.76 -16.76
N ARG A 93 10.97 -12.80 -15.44
CA ARG A 93 12.07 -13.57 -14.84
C ARG A 93 11.78 -15.06 -14.67
N THR A 94 10.52 -15.45 -14.54
CA THR A 94 10.10 -16.85 -14.40
C THR A 94 9.82 -17.53 -15.74
N GLY A 95 10.32 -16.96 -16.86
CA GLY A 95 10.11 -17.50 -18.19
C GLY A 95 8.66 -17.38 -18.68
N GLY A 96 7.97 -16.31 -18.29
CA GLY A 96 6.59 -16.02 -18.66
C GLY A 96 5.53 -16.67 -17.77
N ASN A 97 5.90 -17.23 -16.62
CA ASN A 97 4.98 -17.88 -15.68
C ASN A 97 4.60 -16.91 -14.54
N PRO A 98 3.47 -16.18 -14.63
CA PRO A 98 3.07 -15.27 -13.56
C PRO A 98 2.76 -16.04 -12.27
N LEU A 99 3.07 -15.41 -11.14
CA LEU A 99 2.62 -15.91 -9.84
C LEU A 99 1.12 -15.70 -9.71
N ASN A 100 0.43 -16.70 -9.18
CA ASN A 100 -0.99 -16.56 -8.83
C ASN A 100 -1.17 -15.62 -7.61
N ALA A 101 -2.41 -15.24 -7.31
CA ALA A 101 -2.71 -14.25 -6.26
C ALA A 101 -2.15 -14.63 -4.88
N ILE A 102 -2.19 -15.93 -4.54
CA ILE A 102 -1.72 -16.43 -3.23
C ILE A 102 -0.20 -16.34 -3.18
N ASP A 103 0.49 -16.89 -4.19
CA ASP A 103 1.95 -16.90 -4.25
C ASP A 103 2.52 -15.48 -4.34
N MET A 104 1.83 -14.58 -5.05
CA MET A 104 2.19 -13.17 -5.11
C MET A 104 1.99 -12.46 -3.77
N ALA A 105 0.91 -12.75 -3.04
CA ALA A 105 0.70 -12.19 -1.70
C ALA A 105 1.78 -12.67 -0.73
N VAL A 106 2.15 -13.96 -0.78
CA VAL A 106 3.26 -14.52 0.00
C VAL A 106 4.57 -13.85 -0.36
N TYR A 107 4.87 -13.67 -1.64
CA TYR A 107 6.07 -12.98 -2.11
C TYR A 107 6.13 -11.56 -1.56
N VAL A 108 5.05 -10.78 -1.73
CA VAL A 108 4.98 -9.38 -1.32
C VAL A 108 5.15 -9.24 0.20
N LEU A 109 4.45 -10.05 0.99
CA LEU A 109 4.56 -10.01 2.45
C LEU A 109 5.97 -10.36 2.93
N ARG A 110 6.61 -11.38 2.35
CA ARG A 110 7.98 -11.77 2.74
C ARG A 110 9.04 -10.75 2.34
N THR A 111 8.69 -9.84 1.44
CA THR A 111 9.65 -8.95 0.81
C THR A 111 9.52 -7.52 1.30
N PHE A 112 8.30 -7.06 1.57
CA PHE A 112 8.01 -5.65 1.84
C PHE A 112 7.25 -5.41 3.14
N TYR A 113 6.70 -6.45 3.77
CA TYR A 113 5.88 -6.26 4.98
C TYR A 113 6.73 -6.36 6.25
N HIS A 114 6.70 -5.30 7.05
CA HIS A 114 7.24 -5.28 8.40
C HIS A 114 6.51 -4.24 9.24
N ASN A 115 5.78 -4.64 10.27
CA ASN A 115 5.03 -3.70 11.10
C ASN A 115 5.89 -3.10 12.22
N ASP A 116 5.41 -1.99 12.79
CA ASP A 116 5.88 -1.42 14.07
C ASP A 116 7.38 -1.06 14.12
N TYR A 117 7.96 -0.65 12.99
CA TYR A 117 9.36 -0.20 12.93
C TYR A 117 9.58 1.12 13.70
N ASP A 118 10.79 1.33 14.22
CA ASP A 118 11.16 2.52 14.99
C ASP A 118 11.67 3.65 14.09
N TRP A 119 10.96 4.78 14.09
CA TRP A 119 11.39 5.97 13.37
C TRP A 119 12.59 6.67 14.00
N GLU A 120 12.73 6.63 15.33
CA GLU A 120 13.80 7.40 16.02
C GLU A 120 15.17 6.73 15.85
N ASN A 121 15.20 5.42 16.01
CA ASN A 121 16.43 4.63 15.89
C ASN A 121 16.68 4.11 14.46
N LEU A 122 15.73 4.37 13.55
CA LEU A 122 15.71 3.84 12.18
C LEU A 122 15.99 2.33 12.18
N GLY A 123 15.50 1.63 13.19
CA GLY A 123 15.73 0.22 13.45
C GLY A 123 14.43 -0.39 13.90
N ILE A 124 14.46 -1.62 14.38
CA ILE A 124 13.31 -2.17 15.08
C ILE A 124 13.52 -1.92 16.53
N LYS A 125 12.45 -1.49 17.23
CA LYS A 125 12.53 -1.41 18.69
C LYS A 125 12.84 -2.81 19.18
N ASP A 126 14.07 -3.10 19.60
CA ASP A 126 14.35 -4.33 20.36
C ASP A 126 13.47 -4.39 21.64
N ASN A 127 12.91 -3.23 22.03
CA ASN A 127 11.93 -3.03 23.09
C ASN A 127 10.46 -2.97 22.61
N VAL A 128 10.08 -3.62 21.50
CA VAL A 128 8.64 -3.71 21.16
C VAL A 128 7.89 -4.21 22.41
N PRO A 129 6.74 -3.62 22.80
CA PRO A 129 5.96 -4.16 23.90
C PRO A 129 5.81 -5.67 23.70
N ARG A 130 6.23 -6.48 24.69
CA ARG A 130 6.28 -7.96 24.68
C ARG A 130 5.20 -8.61 23.81
N LEU A 131 3.99 -8.07 23.86
CA LEU A 131 2.84 -8.40 23.03
C LEU A 131 3.12 -8.51 21.52
N ARG A 132 3.76 -7.52 20.89
CA ARG A 132 3.85 -7.48 19.41
C ARG A 132 4.89 -8.47 18.88
N SER A 133 6.02 -8.64 19.58
CA SER A 133 6.98 -9.72 19.31
C SER A 133 6.32 -11.09 19.43
N VAL A 134 5.48 -11.27 20.46
CA VAL A 134 4.71 -12.50 20.67
C VAL A 134 3.74 -12.77 19.52
N VAL A 135 2.94 -11.77 19.09
CA VAL A 135 2.01 -11.93 17.95
C VAL A 135 2.77 -12.27 16.66
N HIS A 136 3.88 -11.59 16.39
CA HIS A 136 4.71 -11.86 15.21
C HIS A 136 5.29 -13.29 15.25
N ASN A 137 5.75 -13.76 16.40
CA ASN A 137 6.27 -15.11 16.57
C ASN A 137 5.20 -16.18 16.34
N VAL A 138 3.97 -15.98 16.83
CA VAL A 138 2.83 -16.86 16.52
C VAL A 138 2.59 -16.89 15.02
N MET A 139 2.55 -15.72 14.36
CA MET A 139 2.35 -15.66 12.91
C MET A 139 3.47 -16.33 12.12
N ASN A 140 4.73 -16.21 12.55
CA ASN A 140 5.86 -16.87 11.91
C ASN A 140 5.76 -18.39 12.04
N VAL A 141 5.32 -18.90 13.20
CA VAL A 141 5.06 -20.33 13.39
C VAL A 141 3.91 -20.78 12.50
N GLU A 142 2.78 -20.08 12.48
CA GLU A 142 1.64 -20.43 11.63
C GLU A 142 2.02 -20.48 10.15
N MET A 143 2.84 -19.54 9.70
CA MET A 143 3.20 -19.37 8.29
C MET A 143 4.46 -20.13 7.86
N ALA A 144 5.16 -20.80 8.78
CA ALA A 144 6.51 -21.38 8.63
C ALA A 144 6.74 -22.19 7.33
N ASN A 145 5.69 -22.84 6.80
CA ASN A 145 5.76 -23.78 5.68
C ASN A 145 5.78 -23.11 4.29
N LEU A 146 5.64 -21.79 4.20
CA LEU A 146 5.63 -21.11 2.91
C LEU A 146 7.03 -21.17 2.23
N LYS A 147 7.07 -21.43 0.92
CA LYS A 147 8.32 -21.60 0.13
C LYS A 147 9.16 -20.33 0.03
N GLU A 148 10.49 -20.49 -0.01
CA GLU A 148 11.48 -19.40 -0.11
C GLU A 148 11.19 -18.39 -1.23
N ARG A 149 11.68 -17.15 -1.04
CA ARG A 149 11.55 -16.08 -2.05
C ARG A 149 12.28 -16.49 -3.34
N PRO A 150 11.60 -16.48 -4.50
CA PRO A 150 12.25 -16.87 -5.75
C PRO A 150 13.28 -15.83 -6.23
N TYR A 151 13.12 -14.55 -5.88
CA TYR A 151 14.02 -13.46 -6.30
C TYR A 151 14.15 -12.35 -5.25
N SER A 152 15.27 -11.64 -5.26
CA SER A 152 15.47 -10.45 -4.42
C SER A 152 14.67 -9.26 -4.98
N PRO A 153 13.99 -8.44 -4.14
CA PRO A 153 13.26 -7.24 -4.58
C PRO A 153 14.10 -6.27 -5.40
N ALA A 154 15.39 -6.11 -5.03
CA ALA A 154 16.30 -5.24 -5.76
C ALA A 154 16.66 -5.80 -7.14
N GLU A 155 16.44 -7.08 -7.41
CA GLU A 155 16.68 -7.62 -8.74
C GLU A 155 15.46 -7.39 -9.64
N VAL A 156 14.25 -7.43 -9.08
CA VAL A 156 13.00 -7.40 -9.85
C VAL A 156 12.66 -5.99 -10.36
N LEU A 157 12.91 -4.95 -9.57
CA LEU A 157 12.70 -3.56 -9.99
C LEU A 157 13.98 -3.01 -10.65
N ASP A 158 14.01 -2.96 -11.98
CA ASP A 158 15.18 -2.66 -12.81
C ASP A 158 15.31 -1.19 -13.27
N ASP A 159 14.30 -0.35 -13.03
CA ASP A 159 14.35 1.09 -13.33
C ASP A 159 15.32 1.81 -12.39
N GLN A 160 16.54 2.08 -12.85
CA GLN A 160 17.58 2.72 -12.03
C GLN A 160 17.16 4.07 -11.41
N GLN A 161 16.23 4.80 -12.03
CA GLN A 161 15.82 6.12 -11.54
C GLN A 161 14.70 6.04 -10.50
N ARG A 162 13.80 5.05 -10.58
CA ARG A 162 12.61 4.95 -9.73
C ARG A 162 12.57 3.73 -8.82
N LYS A 163 13.55 2.83 -8.93
CA LYS A 163 13.61 1.58 -8.19
C LYS A 163 13.47 1.76 -6.68
N ASP A 164 14.19 2.71 -6.10
CA ASP A 164 14.12 2.93 -4.66
C ASP A 164 12.79 3.59 -4.27
N ASP A 165 12.29 4.54 -5.05
CA ASP A 165 10.98 5.18 -4.80
C ASP A 165 9.85 4.14 -4.78
N ASP A 166 9.79 3.27 -5.80
CA ASP A 166 8.76 2.23 -5.92
C ASP A 166 8.86 1.18 -4.82
N LEU A 167 10.09 0.80 -4.46
CA LEU A 167 10.39 -0.15 -3.40
C LEU A 167 9.98 0.40 -2.02
N CYS A 168 10.31 1.66 -1.75
CA CYS A 168 9.92 2.34 -0.52
C CYS A 168 8.41 2.57 -0.46
N PHE A 169 7.79 2.92 -1.58
CA PHE A 169 6.34 3.06 -1.65
C PHE A 169 5.61 1.75 -1.30
N ILE A 170 5.99 0.61 -1.90
CA ILE A 170 5.36 -0.69 -1.61
C ILE A 170 5.57 -1.04 -0.14
N MET A 171 6.77 -0.83 0.40
CA MET A 171 7.07 -1.09 1.80
C MET A 171 6.19 -0.25 2.74
N PHE A 172 6.18 1.08 2.57
CA PHE A 172 5.37 1.98 3.42
C PHE A 172 3.86 1.81 3.22
N SER A 173 3.42 1.23 2.10
CA SER A 173 2.01 0.88 1.85
C SER A 173 1.56 -0.36 2.62
N LEU A 174 2.50 -1.22 3.03
CA LEU A 174 2.22 -2.51 3.65
C LEU A 174 2.61 -2.56 5.13
N ALA A 175 3.69 -1.88 5.48
CA ALA A 175 4.22 -1.77 6.82
C ALA A 175 3.32 -0.88 7.67
N HIS A 176 2.56 -1.47 8.59
CA HIS A 176 1.67 -0.72 9.48
C HIS A 176 2.41 -0.21 10.71
N ASN A 177 2.20 1.05 11.05
CA ASN A 177 2.75 1.66 12.26
C ASN A 177 1.85 2.79 12.78
N VAL A 178 1.76 2.92 14.10
CA VAL A 178 1.12 4.09 14.75
C VAL A 178 2.21 4.86 15.46
N ASN A 179 2.65 5.94 14.83
CA ASN A 179 3.67 6.83 15.38
C ASN A 179 3.02 7.88 16.29
N ARG A 180 3.36 7.82 17.58
CA ARG A 180 2.89 8.77 18.60
C ARG A 180 3.88 9.89 18.89
N THR A 181 5.13 9.77 18.41
CA THR A 181 6.07 10.86 18.57
C THR A 181 5.66 11.96 17.59
N ILE A 182 5.02 13.01 18.14
CA ILE A 182 4.57 14.21 17.39
C ILE A 182 5.77 14.89 16.73
N VAL A 183 6.97 14.71 17.30
CA VAL A 183 8.20 15.32 16.84
C VAL A 183 8.88 14.35 15.87
N ARG A 184 8.83 14.66 14.57
CA ARG A 184 9.97 14.28 13.73
C ARG A 184 11.16 15.09 14.25
N PRO A 185 12.37 14.53 14.37
CA PRO A 185 13.54 15.41 14.40
C PRO A 185 13.41 16.33 13.18
N ASP A 186 13.46 17.65 13.42
CA ASP A 186 13.11 18.84 12.61
C ASP A 186 13.54 18.87 11.12
N ARG A 187 14.05 17.78 10.56
CA ARG A 187 14.66 17.65 9.23
C ARG A 187 13.70 17.16 8.13
N PHE A 188 12.43 16.90 8.44
CA PHE A 188 11.39 16.56 7.46
C PHE A 188 10.09 17.35 7.62
N ASP A 189 10.03 18.27 8.59
CA ASP A 189 8.94 19.22 8.76
C ASP A 189 9.09 20.30 7.70
N THR A 190 8.46 20.03 6.56
CA THR A 190 8.10 21.09 5.64
C THR A 190 6.61 20.97 5.42
N TYR A 191 5.88 21.92 6.00
CA TYR A 191 4.45 22.20 5.87
C TYR A 191 3.53 21.38 6.78
N SER A 192 3.36 21.90 7.99
CA SER A 192 2.07 21.88 8.66
C SER A 192 1.70 23.34 8.93
N ALA A 193 0.42 23.63 8.70
CA ALA A 193 -0.18 24.96 8.67
C ALA A 193 0.23 25.86 9.85
N ILE A 194 0.19 27.16 9.59
CA ILE A 194 0.28 28.24 10.60
C ILE A 194 -0.93 28.23 11.56
N ASP A 195 -1.82 27.24 11.50
CA ASP A 195 -2.90 27.09 12.48
C ASP A 195 -2.52 26.07 13.55
N GLU A 196 -2.75 26.44 14.81
CA GLU A 196 -2.70 25.61 16.01
C GLU A 196 -3.72 24.46 16.00
N ASP A 197 -3.88 23.77 14.88
CA ASP A 197 -4.94 22.80 14.68
C ASP A 197 -4.55 21.50 15.39
N ASP A 198 -5.39 21.12 16.37
CA ASP A 198 -5.24 19.95 17.26
C ASP A 198 -4.92 18.66 16.49
N ILE A 199 -5.32 18.57 15.22
CA ILE A 199 -5.10 17.42 14.34
C ILE A 199 -3.62 17.15 14.03
N THR A 200 -2.79 18.19 13.92
CA THR A 200 -1.35 18.04 13.58
C THR A 200 -0.58 17.38 14.72
N LYS A 201 -1.06 17.53 15.95
CA LYS A 201 -0.54 16.94 17.19
C LYS A 201 -1.02 15.51 17.44
N ARG A 202 -1.90 14.96 16.57
CA ARG A 202 -2.42 13.60 16.74
C ARG A 202 -1.46 12.55 16.19
N PRO A 203 -1.58 11.28 16.64
CA PRO A 203 -0.74 10.21 16.13
C PRO A 203 -0.90 10.05 14.63
N ARG A 204 0.24 9.85 13.98
CA ARG A 204 0.28 9.48 12.57
C ARG A 204 0.14 7.97 12.45
N GLU A 205 -0.67 7.53 11.50
CA GLU A 205 -0.76 6.13 11.12
C GLU A 205 -0.15 5.94 9.72
N GLU A 206 0.64 4.89 9.57
CA GLU A 206 1.35 4.51 8.35
C GLU A 206 0.92 3.10 7.92
N GLY A 207 1.17 2.75 6.66
CA GLY A 207 0.60 1.51 6.10
C GLY A 207 -0.90 1.59 5.82
N VAL A 208 -1.45 2.81 5.71
CA VAL A 208 -2.85 3.07 5.40
C VAL A 208 -2.98 3.46 3.93
N LEU A 209 -3.90 2.83 3.21
CA LEU A 209 -4.23 3.19 1.84
C LEU A 209 -5.64 3.78 1.75
N SER A 210 -5.78 4.88 1.03
CA SER A 210 -7.08 5.41 0.64
C SER A 210 -7.68 4.51 -0.46
N VAL A 211 -8.85 3.94 -0.20
CA VAL A 211 -9.59 3.12 -1.18
C VAL A 211 -10.21 4.02 -2.25
N THR A 212 -10.67 5.19 -1.85
CA THR A 212 -11.51 6.08 -2.68
C THR A 212 -10.77 7.27 -3.25
N GLY A 213 -9.52 7.50 -2.83
CA GLY A 213 -8.78 8.71 -3.19
C GLY A 213 -9.44 9.98 -2.63
N ARG A 214 -10.06 9.91 -1.45
CA ARG A 214 -10.72 11.03 -0.76
C ARG A 214 -10.18 11.23 0.65
N LYS A 215 -10.25 12.47 1.13
CA LYS A 215 -9.78 12.87 2.46
C LYS A 215 -10.47 12.13 3.61
N GLU A 216 -11.80 12.01 3.52
CA GLU A 216 -12.63 11.32 4.52
C GLU A 216 -13.14 9.96 4.04
N GLY A 217 -12.53 9.41 2.99
CA GLY A 217 -13.00 8.17 2.38
C GLY A 217 -12.55 6.91 3.11
N ALA A 218 -13.07 5.76 2.66
CA ALA A 218 -12.69 4.47 3.18
C ALA A 218 -11.17 4.23 3.10
N VAL A 219 -10.61 3.67 4.16
CA VAL A 219 -9.19 3.35 4.30
C VAL A 219 -8.96 1.88 4.65
N VAL A 220 -7.78 1.37 4.34
CA VAL A 220 -7.41 -0.01 4.62
C VAL A 220 -5.91 -0.18 4.87
N ALA A 221 -5.55 -1.05 5.81
CA ALA A 221 -4.18 -1.52 5.97
C ALA A 221 -3.98 -2.78 5.12
N LEU A 222 -3.43 -2.60 3.92
CA LEU A 222 -3.46 -3.64 2.89
C LEU A 222 -2.59 -4.86 3.25
N GLY A 223 -1.56 -4.68 4.08
CA GLY A 223 -0.75 -5.79 4.59
C GLY A 223 -1.60 -6.88 5.25
N ARG A 224 -2.65 -6.50 6.00
CA ARG A 224 -3.59 -7.45 6.62
C ARG A 224 -4.50 -8.15 5.63
N THR A 225 -4.90 -7.46 4.57
CA THR A 225 -5.65 -8.07 3.48
C THR A 225 -4.82 -9.15 2.80
N LEU A 226 -3.55 -8.84 2.50
CA LEU A 226 -2.62 -9.79 1.89
C LEU A 226 -2.33 -10.98 2.80
N MET A 227 -2.27 -10.77 4.12
CA MET A 227 -2.13 -11.86 5.09
C MET A 227 -3.28 -12.87 4.99
N GLY A 228 -4.51 -12.39 4.87
CA GLY A 228 -5.68 -13.27 4.68
C GLY A 228 -5.63 -14.06 3.38
N ILE A 229 -5.19 -13.43 2.28
CA ILE A 229 -4.98 -14.10 0.99
C ILE A 229 -3.88 -15.18 1.12
N ALA A 230 -2.72 -14.81 1.66
CA ALA A 230 -1.58 -15.70 1.84
C ALA A 230 -1.90 -16.88 2.78
N ALA A 231 -2.76 -16.69 3.78
CA ALA A 231 -3.17 -17.72 4.71
C ALA A 231 -4.00 -18.86 4.07
N THR A 232 -4.43 -18.71 2.82
CA THR A 232 -5.12 -19.76 2.05
C THR A 232 -4.18 -20.69 1.27
N HIS A 233 -2.88 -20.47 1.39
CA HIS A 233 -1.86 -21.29 0.75
C HIS A 233 -1.95 -22.74 1.25
N ARG A 234 -1.88 -23.69 0.31
CA ARG A 234 -2.13 -25.12 0.56
C ARG A 234 -1.21 -25.77 1.61
N ASP A 235 0.00 -25.24 1.75
CA ASP A 235 1.02 -25.74 2.70
C ASP A 235 0.75 -25.30 4.16
N LEU A 236 -0.26 -24.45 4.38
CA LEU A 236 -0.71 -24.00 5.68
C LEU A 236 -1.86 -24.88 6.17
N GLN A 237 -1.74 -25.36 7.40
CA GLN A 237 -2.72 -26.24 8.04
C GLN A 237 -2.96 -25.76 9.46
N PRO A 238 -4.17 -25.97 10.02
CA PRO A 238 -4.44 -25.65 11.41
C PRO A 238 -3.46 -26.33 12.37
N LYS A 239 -3.04 -25.59 13.40
CA LYS A 239 -2.11 -26.08 14.44
C LYS A 239 -2.79 -26.05 15.80
N SER A 240 -2.50 -27.03 16.66
CA SER A 240 -3.05 -26.98 18.01
C SER A 240 -2.41 -25.84 18.80
N VAL A 241 -3.17 -25.20 19.70
CA VAL A 241 -2.67 -24.16 20.60
C VAL A 241 -1.47 -24.67 21.41
N LYS A 242 -1.53 -25.94 21.84
CA LYS A 242 -0.45 -26.62 22.57
C LYS A 242 0.83 -26.72 21.74
N ASP A 243 0.76 -27.09 20.47
CA ASP A 243 1.94 -27.21 19.61
C ASP A 243 2.60 -25.85 19.37
N VAL A 244 1.79 -24.82 19.11
CA VAL A 244 2.28 -23.45 18.89
C VAL A 244 2.97 -22.92 20.16
N VAL A 245 2.35 -23.08 21.33
CA VAL A 245 2.94 -22.66 22.60
C VAL A 245 4.21 -23.45 22.91
N LYS A 246 4.25 -24.76 22.64
CA LYS A 246 5.43 -25.59 22.87
C LYS A 246 6.63 -25.16 22.01
N VAL A 247 6.39 -24.77 20.76
CA VAL A 247 7.44 -24.25 19.87
C VAL A 247 7.96 -22.90 20.37
N LEU A 248 7.07 -22.00 20.79
CA LEU A 248 7.42 -20.62 21.12
C LEU A 248 7.87 -20.41 22.57
N SER A 249 7.41 -21.27 23.47
CA SER A 249 7.74 -21.24 24.90
C SER A 249 7.92 -22.67 25.41
N PRO A 250 9.07 -23.31 25.13
CA PRO A 250 9.33 -24.71 25.52
C PRO A 250 9.28 -24.97 27.03
N GLY A 251 9.33 -23.91 27.85
CA GLY A 251 9.19 -23.95 29.31
C GLY A 251 7.85 -23.46 29.84
N ALA A 252 6.88 -23.13 28.98
CA ALA A 252 5.51 -22.92 29.42
C ALA A 252 4.98 -24.23 30.02
N GLY A 253 4.34 -24.14 31.19
CA GLY A 253 3.69 -25.29 31.82
C GLY A 253 2.62 -25.91 30.93
N GLU A 254 1.98 -26.99 31.41
CA GLU A 254 0.97 -27.71 30.65
C GLU A 254 -0.15 -26.76 30.16
N VAL A 255 -0.32 -26.69 28.84
CA VAL A 255 -1.38 -25.93 28.19
C VAL A 255 -2.63 -26.80 28.22
N ALA A 256 -3.63 -26.35 28.98
CA ALA A 256 -4.90 -27.08 29.15
C ALA A 256 -5.87 -26.92 27.96
N SER A 257 -5.52 -26.10 26.97
CA SER A 257 -6.38 -25.79 25.83
C SER A 257 -6.23 -26.83 24.72
N ASP A 258 -7.36 -27.46 24.36
CA ASP A 258 -7.48 -28.38 23.21
C ASP A 258 -7.80 -27.65 21.90
N GLY A 259 -7.79 -26.32 21.89
CA GLY A 259 -8.12 -25.51 20.73
C GLY A 259 -7.10 -25.63 19.60
N SER A 260 -7.52 -25.25 18.39
CA SER A 260 -6.63 -25.11 17.23
C SER A 260 -6.71 -23.70 16.64
N LEU A 261 -5.60 -23.27 16.04
CA LEU A 261 -5.49 -22.04 15.28
C LEU A 261 -5.61 -22.37 13.80
N ASN A 262 -6.62 -21.82 13.15
CA ASN A 262 -6.75 -21.82 11.70
C ASN A 262 -5.94 -20.63 11.14
N PRO A 263 -5.00 -20.85 10.20
CA PRO A 263 -4.12 -19.81 9.69
C PRO A 263 -4.87 -18.59 9.13
N LEU A 264 -6.03 -18.78 8.50
CA LEU A 264 -6.81 -17.68 7.93
C LEU A 264 -7.31 -16.73 9.03
N TYR A 265 -7.92 -17.27 10.08
CA TYR A 265 -8.42 -16.48 11.19
C TYR A 265 -7.25 -15.90 12.01
N ALA A 266 -6.20 -16.69 12.25
CA ALA A 266 -5.00 -16.27 12.96
C ALA A 266 -4.33 -15.06 12.27
N ALA A 267 -4.12 -15.13 10.95
CA ALA A 267 -3.47 -14.10 10.16
C ALA A 267 -4.27 -12.80 10.01
N THR A 268 -5.59 -12.86 10.23
CA THR A 268 -6.51 -11.75 10.07
C THR A 268 -6.98 -11.25 11.44
N LEU A 269 -8.28 -11.38 11.75
CA LEU A 269 -8.89 -10.83 12.95
C LEU A 269 -8.42 -11.51 14.24
N GLY A 270 -7.99 -12.78 14.18
CA GLY A 270 -7.43 -13.50 15.32
C GLY A 270 -6.29 -12.72 15.96
N SER A 271 -5.23 -12.44 15.19
CA SER A 271 -4.07 -11.69 15.71
C SER A 271 -4.40 -10.25 16.12
N VAL A 272 -5.21 -9.53 15.33
CA VAL A 272 -5.54 -8.11 15.61
C VAL A 272 -6.39 -7.99 16.87
N VAL A 273 -7.47 -8.76 16.97
CA VAL A 273 -8.44 -8.67 18.08
C VAL A 273 -7.88 -9.29 19.35
N ALA A 274 -7.25 -10.46 19.27
CA ALA A 274 -6.65 -11.09 20.44
C ALA A 274 -5.49 -10.23 20.98
N GLY A 275 -4.63 -9.73 20.09
CA GLY A 275 -3.54 -8.82 20.44
C GLY A 275 -4.05 -7.59 21.19
N ALA A 276 -5.00 -6.86 20.60
CA ALA A 276 -5.59 -5.68 21.23
C ALA A 276 -6.29 -6.00 22.56
N SER A 277 -6.98 -7.15 22.65
CA SER A 277 -7.72 -7.56 23.85
C SER A 277 -6.82 -7.77 25.07
N LEU A 278 -5.57 -8.17 24.85
CA LEU A 278 -4.59 -8.40 25.90
C LEU A 278 -3.68 -7.19 26.12
N ALA A 279 -3.50 -6.33 25.10
CA ALA A 279 -2.75 -5.07 25.21
C ALA A 279 -3.46 -4.04 26.08
N LEU A 280 -4.77 -3.91 25.86
CA LEU A 280 -5.55 -2.80 26.37
C LEU A 280 -6.18 -3.16 27.72
N LYS A 281 -6.32 -2.16 28.59
CA LYS A 281 -7.19 -2.28 29.75
C LYS A 281 -8.66 -2.37 29.27
N PRO A 282 -9.57 -3.01 30.02
CA PRO A 282 -10.97 -3.14 29.61
C PRO A 282 -11.63 -1.81 29.23
N GLN A 283 -11.30 -0.73 29.93
CA GLN A 283 -11.84 0.62 29.69
C GLN A 283 -11.27 1.30 28.43
N GLU A 284 -10.11 0.85 27.98
CA GLU A 284 -9.41 1.34 26.79
C GLU A 284 -9.84 0.57 25.53
N LEU A 285 -10.55 -0.57 25.64
CA LEU A 285 -10.99 -1.36 24.49
C LEU A 285 -11.84 -0.55 23.49
N LYS A 286 -12.56 0.48 23.97
CA LYS A 286 -13.31 1.41 23.11
C LYS A 286 -12.44 2.21 22.12
N THR A 287 -11.12 2.28 22.37
CA THR A 287 -10.12 2.92 21.48
C THR A 287 -9.68 2.00 20.33
N MET A 288 -10.09 0.73 20.35
CA MET A 288 -9.92 -0.13 19.18
C MET A 288 -10.83 0.34 18.04
N GLY A 289 -10.32 0.31 16.82
CA GLY A 289 -11.03 0.82 15.64
C GLY A 289 -11.19 2.33 15.63
N ILE A 290 -10.23 3.07 16.21
CA ILE A 290 -10.13 4.52 15.99
C ILE A 290 -9.88 4.76 14.50
N LYS A 291 -10.65 5.69 13.94
CA LYS A 291 -10.47 6.20 12.59
C LYS A 291 -9.53 7.41 12.61
N GLY A 292 -9.12 7.84 11.42
CA GLY A 292 -8.42 9.09 11.20
C GLY A 292 -8.89 9.77 9.94
N GLN A 293 -8.08 10.72 9.47
CA GLN A 293 -8.29 11.43 8.22
C GLN A 293 -6.96 11.79 7.57
N TRP A 294 -6.99 11.91 6.25
CA TRP A 294 -5.85 12.41 5.48
C TRP A 294 -5.69 13.91 5.69
N LEU A 295 -4.45 14.42 5.73
CA LEU A 295 -4.23 15.86 5.86
C LEU A 295 -4.41 16.57 4.52
N GLU A 296 -3.74 16.07 3.49
CA GLU A 296 -3.65 16.73 2.19
C GLU A 296 -4.76 16.30 1.21
N HIS A 297 -5.13 17.22 0.31
CA HIS A 297 -6.02 16.91 -0.80
C HIS A 297 -5.19 16.46 -2.00
N GLY A 298 -5.56 15.30 -2.56
CA GLY A 298 -4.97 14.82 -3.80
C GLY A 298 -3.59 14.18 -3.71
N CYS A 299 -2.90 14.33 -2.58
CA CYS A 299 -1.65 13.66 -2.28
C CYS A 299 -1.71 13.00 -0.90
N PHE A 300 -2.23 11.78 -0.85
CA PHE A 300 -2.44 11.05 0.41
C PHE A 300 -1.12 10.57 1.01
N LEU A 301 -0.43 11.40 1.81
CA LEU A 301 0.86 11.04 2.42
C LEU A 301 0.82 10.96 3.94
N GLU A 302 -0.06 11.74 4.57
CA GLU A 302 -0.19 11.73 6.01
C GLU A 302 -1.63 11.44 6.45
N TYR A 303 -1.80 10.32 7.13
CA TYR A 303 -3.04 9.94 7.81
C TYR A 303 -2.88 10.16 9.31
N LYS A 304 -3.73 11.00 9.90
CA LYS A 304 -3.74 11.30 11.33
C LYS A 304 -4.94 10.65 11.98
N LEU A 305 -4.72 9.95 13.10
CA LEU A 305 -5.80 9.40 13.91
C LEU A 305 -6.61 10.51 14.56
N ASP A 306 -7.89 10.27 14.80
CA ASP A 306 -8.77 11.25 15.45
C ASP A 306 -8.45 11.48 16.92
N GLN A 307 -7.80 10.52 17.57
CA GLN A 307 -7.39 10.59 18.97
C GLN A 307 -6.23 9.62 19.24
N ASP A 308 -5.58 9.80 20.39
CA ASP A 308 -4.55 8.88 20.86
C ASP A 308 -5.08 7.47 21.07
N THR A 309 -4.24 6.48 20.75
CA THR A 309 -4.58 5.07 20.92
C THR A 309 -3.41 4.27 21.46
N ASN A 310 -3.71 3.34 22.38
CA ASN A 310 -2.73 2.42 22.92
C ASN A 310 -2.51 1.16 22.07
N THR A 311 -3.24 1.01 20.98
CA THR A 311 -3.24 -0.18 20.13
C THR A 311 -2.92 0.15 18.67
N SER A 312 -2.34 -0.81 17.95
CA SER A 312 -2.24 -0.75 16.47
C SER A 312 -3.52 -1.21 15.79
N ALA A 313 -4.51 -1.75 16.53
CA ALA A 313 -5.82 -2.14 15.98
C ALA A 313 -6.71 -0.92 15.69
N THR A 314 -6.29 -0.09 14.73
CA THR A 314 -7.04 1.04 14.17
C THR A 314 -8.15 0.56 13.24
N LEU A 315 -8.97 1.48 12.74
CA LEU A 315 -10.00 1.14 11.77
C LEU A 315 -9.40 0.59 10.46
N ALA A 316 -8.26 1.12 10.00
CA ALA A 316 -7.60 0.65 8.78
C ALA A 316 -7.11 -0.79 8.92
N GLU A 317 -6.50 -1.16 10.06
CA GLU A 317 -6.08 -2.53 10.36
C GLU A 317 -7.25 -3.49 10.48
N ILE A 318 -8.34 -3.07 11.14
CA ILE A 318 -9.57 -3.88 11.21
C ILE A 318 -10.15 -4.09 9.82
N ASN A 319 -10.26 -3.04 9.00
CA ASN A 319 -10.73 -3.15 7.62
C ASN A 319 -9.87 -4.12 6.83
N GLY A 320 -8.55 -4.01 6.93
CA GLY A 320 -7.62 -4.87 6.22
C GLY A 320 -7.75 -6.33 6.63
N ALA A 321 -7.89 -6.60 7.93
CA ALA A 321 -8.10 -7.93 8.47
C ALA A 321 -9.44 -8.52 8.06
N VAL A 322 -10.52 -7.74 8.09
CA VAL A 322 -11.85 -8.15 7.61
C VAL A 322 -11.80 -8.47 6.12
N ASP A 323 -11.21 -7.58 5.31
CA ASP A 323 -11.08 -7.77 3.86
C ASP A 323 -10.23 -9.01 3.53
N GLY A 324 -9.15 -9.23 4.28
CA GLY A 324 -8.34 -10.44 4.17
C GLY A 324 -9.11 -11.71 4.52
N LEU A 325 -9.94 -11.67 5.57
CA LEU A 325 -10.79 -12.80 5.97
C LEU A 325 -11.86 -13.09 4.90
N ILE A 326 -12.49 -12.06 4.35
CA ILE A 326 -13.48 -12.17 3.28
C ILE A 326 -12.84 -12.78 2.02
N LEU A 327 -11.73 -12.21 1.55
CA LEU A 327 -11.04 -12.69 0.35
C LEU A 327 -10.47 -14.09 0.54
N GLY A 328 -9.89 -14.39 1.71
CA GLY A 328 -9.37 -15.72 2.01
C GLY A 328 -10.48 -16.78 2.07
N THR A 329 -11.61 -16.47 2.69
CA THR A 329 -12.79 -17.34 2.71
C THR A 329 -13.32 -17.56 1.29
N ALA A 330 -13.40 -16.50 0.50
CA ALA A 330 -13.81 -16.57 -0.90
C ALA A 330 -12.88 -17.43 -1.74
N MET A 331 -11.56 -17.32 -1.59
CA MET A 331 -10.58 -18.14 -2.32
C MET A 331 -10.66 -19.62 -1.95
N ASN A 332 -11.06 -19.97 -0.73
CA ASN A 332 -11.34 -21.36 -0.35
C ASN A 332 -12.61 -21.89 -1.00
N LYS A 333 -13.62 -21.02 -1.18
CA LYS A 333 -14.92 -21.38 -1.75
C LYS A 333 -14.94 -21.37 -3.28
N PHE A 334 -14.20 -20.47 -3.91
CA PHE A 334 -14.18 -20.22 -5.35
C PHE A 334 -12.76 -20.37 -5.89
N PRO A 335 -12.36 -21.58 -6.31
CA PRO A 335 -10.98 -21.88 -6.71
C PRO A 335 -10.47 -21.02 -7.88
N ASP A 336 -11.34 -20.55 -8.76
CA ASP A 336 -10.95 -19.75 -9.94
C ASP A 336 -10.26 -18.44 -9.55
N ILE A 337 -10.69 -17.82 -8.45
CA ILE A 337 -10.09 -16.57 -7.94
C ILE A 337 -8.63 -16.79 -7.55
N ARG A 338 -8.27 -18.02 -7.12
CA ARG A 338 -6.90 -18.35 -6.72
C ARG A 338 -5.91 -18.24 -7.89
N ASN A 339 -6.38 -18.44 -9.13
CA ASN A 339 -5.54 -18.45 -10.32
C ASN A 339 -5.33 -17.06 -10.94
N TRP A 340 -6.01 -16.03 -10.44
CA TRP A 340 -5.86 -14.67 -10.95
C TRP A 340 -4.58 -14.01 -10.44
N ASN A 341 -4.14 -12.95 -11.11
CA ASN A 341 -3.10 -12.08 -10.57
C ASN A 341 -3.62 -11.36 -9.32
N LEU A 342 -2.74 -11.09 -8.36
CA LEU A 342 -3.13 -10.40 -7.12
C LEU A 342 -3.63 -8.98 -7.42
N SER A 343 -3.01 -8.26 -8.35
CA SER A 343 -3.47 -6.95 -8.79
C SER A 343 -4.90 -6.99 -9.34
N THR A 344 -5.28 -8.09 -10.01
CA THR A 344 -6.64 -8.26 -10.56
C THR A 344 -7.66 -8.50 -9.45
N VAL A 345 -7.34 -9.39 -8.49
CA VAL A 345 -8.22 -9.65 -7.33
C VAL A 345 -8.47 -8.36 -6.55
N LEU A 346 -7.41 -7.62 -6.22
CA LEU A 346 -7.51 -6.39 -5.44
C LEU A 346 -8.22 -5.28 -6.21
N ARG A 347 -7.95 -5.12 -7.53
CA ARG A 347 -8.62 -4.13 -8.39
C ARG A 347 -10.12 -4.39 -8.48
N MET A 348 -10.54 -5.65 -8.55
CA MET A 348 -11.95 -6.02 -8.57
C MET A 348 -12.60 -5.81 -7.20
N TYR A 349 -11.96 -6.24 -6.11
CA TYR A 349 -12.52 -6.14 -4.75
C TYR A 349 -12.68 -4.69 -4.25
N TYR A 350 -11.66 -3.85 -4.47
CA TYR A 350 -11.68 -2.43 -4.13
C TYR A 350 -12.31 -1.57 -5.23
N GLY A 351 -12.61 -2.16 -6.39
CA GLY A 351 -13.32 -1.49 -7.47
C GLY A 351 -14.83 -1.38 -7.22
N PRO A 352 -15.52 -0.58 -8.04
CA PRO A 352 -16.96 -0.31 -7.87
C PRO A 352 -17.85 -1.53 -8.07
N ARG A 353 -17.42 -2.52 -8.87
CA ARG A 353 -18.24 -3.71 -9.20
C ARG A 353 -18.08 -4.87 -8.22
N GLY A 354 -16.95 -4.96 -7.52
CA GLY A 354 -16.61 -6.16 -6.77
C GLY A 354 -16.30 -7.37 -7.66
N ILE A 355 -15.96 -8.50 -7.03
CA ILE A 355 -15.79 -9.80 -7.70
C ILE A 355 -17.13 -10.51 -7.72
N VAL A 356 -17.71 -10.69 -8.90
CA VAL A 356 -18.95 -11.46 -9.09
C VAL A 356 -18.60 -12.95 -9.08
N THR A 357 -19.14 -13.70 -8.12
CA THR A 357 -18.85 -15.14 -7.96
C THR A 357 -20.01 -16.03 -8.41
N THR A 358 -21.24 -15.63 -8.12
CA THR A 358 -22.46 -16.42 -8.40
C THR A 358 -23.60 -15.53 -8.91
N SER A 359 -23.78 -14.38 -8.27
CA SER A 359 -24.72 -13.34 -8.67
C SER A 359 -24.11 -11.96 -8.42
N PRO A 360 -24.42 -10.93 -9.24
CA PRO A 360 -24.04 -9.54 -8.98
C PRO A 360 -24.50 -9.03 -7.61
N SER A 361 -25.67 -9.47 -7.14
CA SER A 361 -26.19 -9.18 -5.79
C SER A 361 -25.41 -9.87 -4.65
N GLN A 362 -24.39 -10.67 -4.98
CA GLN A 362 -23.46 -11.36 -4.07
C GLN A 362 -21.99 -11.02 -4.39
N ALA A 363 -21.74 -9.93 -5.11
CA ALA A 363 -20.38 -9.50 -5.41
C ALA A 363 -19.55 -9.27 -4.14
N LEU A 364 -18.32 -9.79 -4.15
CA LEU A 364 -17.33 -9.56 -3.09
C LEU A 364 -16.74 -8.18 -3.29
N SER A 365 -17.05 -7.25 -2.40
CA SER A 365 -16.55 -5.88 -2.49
C SER A 365 -16.38 -5.28 -1.11
N HIS A 366 -15.41 -4.39 -0.98
CA HIS A 366 -15.24 -3.54 0.20
C HIS A 366 -16.49 -2.71 0.54
N CYS A 367 -17.33 -2.39 -0.46
CA CYS A 367 -18.60 -1.71 -0.29
C CYS A 367 -19.65 -2.53 0.48
N ARG A 368 -19.47 -3.85 0.49
CA ARG A 368 -20.35 -4.81 1.17
C ARG A 368 -19.66 -5.49 2.34
N ARG A 369 -18.59 -4.87 2.85
CA ARG A 369 -17.77 -5.40 3.93
C ARG A 369 -18.62 -5.80 5.14
N HIS A 370 -19.61 -4.98 5.51
CA HIS A 370 -20.52 -5.29 6.62
C HIS A 370 -21.30 -6.58 6.40
N ASP A 371 -22.02 -6.69 5.28
CA ASP A 371 -22.80 -7.88 4.90
C ASP A 371 -21.92 -9.14 4.83
N LEU A 372 -20.79 -9.04 4.13
CA LEU A 372 -19.87 -10.14 3.91
C LEU A 372 -19.22 -10.59 5.23
N PHE A 373 -18.85 -9.64 6.09
CA PHE A 373 -18.34 -9.96 7.41
C PHE A 373 -19.40 -10.64 8.27
N ASN A 374 -20.65 -10.15 8.27
CA ASN A 374 -21.75 -10.77 9.04
C ASN A 374 -22.02 -12.21 8.58
N ALA A 375 -21.89 -12.51 7.28
CA ALA A 375 -22.02 -13.86 6.75
C ALA A 375 -20.91 -14.81 7.25
N ILE A 376 -19.71 -14.28 7.54
CA ILE A 376 -18.57 -15.05 8.08
C ILE A 376 -18.58 -15.09 9.63
N ASN A 377 -19.13 -14.05 10.26
CA ASN A 377 -19.13 -13.83 11.70
C ASN A 377 -19.97 -14.86 12.46
N ASN A 378 -19.40 -16.05 12.61
CA ASN A 378 -19.99 -17.23 13.21
C ASN A 378 -19.34 -17.53 14.57
N ASN A 379 -19.70 -18.69 15.16
CA ASN A 379 -19.07 -19.17 16.39
C ASN A 379 -17.59 -19.52 16.19
N GLU A 380 -17.20 -19.95 14.99
CA GLU A 380 -15.82 -20.28 14.64
C GLU A 380 -14.91 -19.05 14.75
N LEU A 381 -15.30 -17.88 14.21
CA LEU A 381 -14.51 -16.65 14.36
C LEU A 381 -14.26 -16.32 15.83
N ARG A 382 -15.29 -16.42 16.67
CA ARG A 382 -15.17 -16.16 18.11
C ARG A 382 -14.21 -17.15 18.77
N GLU A 383 -14.36 -18.44 18.45
CA GLU A 383 -13.49 -19.50 18.96
C GLU A 383 -12.03 -19.27 18.53
N GLN A 384 -11.78 -18.91 17.27
CA GLN A 384 -10.44 -18.67 16.74
C GLN A 384 -9.77 -17.45 17.39
N VAL A 385 -10.50 -16.36 17.60
CA VAL A 385 -9.99 -15.19 18.35
C VAL A 385 -9.67 -15.56 19.80
N GLN A 386 -10.53 -16.38 20.44
CA GLN A 386 -10.31 -16.88 21.79
C GLN A 386 -9.07 -17.79 21.87
N ASN A 387 -8.94 -18.77 20.97
CA ASN A 387 -7.80 -19.68 20.91
C ASN A 387 -6.50 -18.89 20.72
N PHE A 388 -6.49 -17.89 19.83
CA PHE A 388 -5.33 -17.03 19.64
C PHE A 388 -4.99 -16.24 20.91
N ALA A 389 -5.99 -15.69 21.61
CA ALA A 389 -5.77 -15.00 22.88
C ALA A 389 -5.22 -15.94 23.96
N VAL A 390 -5.67 -17.19 24.00
CA VAL A 390 -5.13 -18.21 24.92
C VAL A 390 -3.65 -18.48 24.60
N THR A 391 -3.28 -18.66 23.32
CA THR A 391 -1.87 -18.81 22.90
C THR A 391 -1.03 -17.64 23.41
N LEU A 392 -1.48 -16.41 23.18
CA LEU A 392 -0.82 -15.18 23.64
C LEU A 392 -0.70 -15.11 25.18
N ALA A 393 -1.73 -15.54 25.91
CA ALA A 393 -1.72 -15.57 27.36
C ALA A 393 -0.67 -16.55 27.91
N TYR A 394 -0.55 -17.74 27.31
CA TYR A 394 0.46 -18.74 27.69
C TYR A 394 1.89 -18.29 27.36
N MET A 395 2.09 -17.43 26.36
CA MET A 395 3.36 -16.74 26.09
C MET A 395 3.68 -15.63 27.11
N GLY A 396 2.81 -15.46 28.12
CA GLY A 396 3.03 -14.68 29.34
C GLY A 396 2.57 -13.23 29.24
N LEU A 397 1.59 -12.95 28.39
CA LEU A 397 0.85 -11.69 28.39
C LEU A 397 -0.23 -11.62 29.47
N VAL A 398 -0.51 -12.76 30.11
CA VAL A 398 -1.36 -12.86 31.29
C VAL A 398 -0.54 -13.48 32.41
N ALA A 399 -0.43 -12.78 33.53
CA ALA A 399 0.37 -13.18 34.69
C ALA A 399 -0.40 -14.06 35.70
N THR A 400 -1.72 -14.19 35.55
CA THR A 400 -2.58 -14.96 36.48
C THR A 400 -2.43 -16.47 36.28
N GLY A 401 -2.85 -17.25 37.28
CA GLY A 401 -2.93 -18.72 37.17
C GLY A 401 -4.04 -19.18 36.20
N ASP A 402 -5.15 -18.45 36.16
CA ASP A 402 -6.28 -18.70 35.24
C ASP A 402 -6.11 -17.94 33.91
N LYS A 403 -5.08 -18.31 33.15
CA LYS A 403 -4.72 -17.62 31.89
C LYS A 403 -5.81 -17.75 30.83
N GLU A 404 -6.40 -18.94 30.74
CA GLU A 404 -7.35 -19.28 29.68
C GLU A 404 -8.66 -18.50 29.83
N THR A 405 -9.27 -18.51 31.02
CA THR A 405 -10.55 -17.84 31.25
C THR A 405 -10.42 -16.33 31.03
N VAL A 406 -9.37 -15.72 31.57
CA VAL A 406 -9.11 -14.28 31.41
C VAL A 406 -8.91 -13.91 29.93
N ALA A 407 -8.15 -14.73 29.18
CA ALA A 407 -7.92 -14.49 27.76
C ALA A 407 -9.21 -14.60 26.95
N LYS A 408 -10.01 -15.65 27.18
CA LYS A 408 -11.29 -15.87 26.50
C LYS A 408 -12.29 -14.75 26.78
N GLU A 409 -12.39 -14.28 28.02
CA GLU A 409 -13.28 -13.20 28.41
C GLU A 409 -12.88 -11.86 27.75
N ARG A 410 -11.59 -11.51 27.77
CA ARG A 410 -11.08 -10.29 27.11
C ARG A 410 -11.26 -10.33 25.60
N ALA A 411 -10.95 -11.45 24.96
CA ALA A 411 -11.19 -11.67 23.53
C ALA A 411 -12.66 -11.49 23.17
N SER A 412 -13.58 -12.03 23.99
CA SER A 412 -15.03 -11.93 23.78
C SER A 412 -15.55 -10.48 23.90
N ARG A 413 -14.95 -9.66 24.77
CA ARG A 413 -15.26 -8.23 24.82
C ARG A 413 -14.75 -7.50 23.58
N ALA A 414 -13.51 -7.78 23.18
CA ALA A 414 -12.89 -7.12 22.02
C ALA A 414 -13.63 -7.43 20.71
N ILE A 415 -14.03 -8.68 20.47
CA ILE A 415 -14.77 -9.03 19.25
C ILE A 415 -16.10 -8.26 19.15
N ASN A 416 -16.79 -8.00 20.27
CA ASN A 416 -18.02 -7.21 20.26
C ASN A 416 -17.76 -5.75 19.87
N VAL A 417 -16.64 -5.16 20.31
CA VAL A 417 -16.23 -3.82 19.87
C VAL A 417 -15.97 -3.81 18.36
N VAL A 418 -15.30 -4.82 17.80
CA VAL A 418 -15.10 -4.91 16.35
C VAL A 418 -16.43 -4.99 15.60
N LYS A 419 -17.38 -5.80 16.07
CA LYS A 419 -18.72 -5.89 15.46
C LYS A 419 -19.43 -4.55 15.44
N GLU A 420 -19.37 -3.79 16.54
CA GLU A 420 -19.93 -2.44 16.63
C GLU A 420 -19.27 -1.49 15.62
N LYS A 421 -17.93 -1.51 15.53
CA LYS A 421 -17.18 -0.66 14.59
C LYS A 421 -17.50 -0.98 13.13
N ILE A 422 -17.62 -2.25 12.77
CA ILE A 422 -17.99 -2.68 11.41
C ILE A 422 -19.45 -2.33 11.12
N GLY A 423 -20.35 -2.41 12.11
CA GLY A 423 -21.74 -1.93 11.98
C GLY A 423 -21.85 -0.43 11.72
N GLY A 424 -20.87 0.37 12.16
CA GLY A 424 -20.81 1.80 11.85
C GLY A 424 -20.39 2.14 10.42
N MET A 425 -19.93 1.16 9.63
CA MET A 425 -19.36 1.37 8.28
C MET A 425 -20.39 1.50 7.16
N ASP A 426 -21.68 1.27 7.43
CA ASP A 426 -22.75 1.34 6.43
C ASP A 426 -22.89 2.74 5.77
N ARG A 427 -22.29 3.78 6.38
CA ARG A 427 -22.22 5.13 5.82
C ARG A 427 -21.44 5.20 4.50
N ASP A 428 -20.39 4.39 4.32
CA ASP A 428 -19.62 4.37 3.07
C ASP A 428 -20.32 3.51 2.01
N ALA A 429 -20.96 2.41 2.42
CA ALA A 429 -21.75 1.54 1.56
C ALA A 429 -22.95 2.27 0.93
N SER A 430 -23.51 3.25 1.66
CA SER A 430 -24.62 4.09 1.21
C SER A 430 -24.19 5.33 0.44
N ASN A 431 -22.89 5.60 0.32
CA ASN A 431 -22.39 6.75 -0.43
C ASN A 431 -22.24 6.37 -1.92
N PRO A 432 -23.13 6.83 -2.83
CA PRO A 432 -23.13 6.42 -4.25
C PRO A 432 -21.85 6.85 -5.00
N GLU A 433 -21.13 7.79 -4.41
CA GLU A 433 -19.91 8.39 -4.91
C GLU A 433 -18.65 7.56 -4.54
N VAL A 434 -18.80 6.60 -3.62
CA VAL A 434 -17.78 5.65 -3.14
C VAL A 434 -18.16 4.23 -3.54
N CYS A 435 -19.42 3.88 -3.31
CA CYS A 435 -20.04 2.60 -3.59
C CYS A 435 -21.27 2.82 -4.48
N PRO A 436 -21.10 2.87 -5.82
CA PRO A 436 -22.21 3.14 -6.73
C PRO A 436 -23.27 2.04 -6.61
N SER A 437 -24.49 2.45 -6.23
CA SER A 437 -25.59 1.56 -5.85
C SER A 437 -26.24 0.83 -7.04
N SER A 438 -25.92 1.24 -8.27
CA SER A 438 -26.46 0.66 -9.49
C SER A 438 -25.47 0.85 -10.64
N MET A 439 -24.53 -0.08 -10.80
CA MET A 439 -23.93 -0.23 -12.12
C MET A 439 -24.95 -1.00 -12.97
N ASN A 440 -25.47 -0.33 -13.99
CA ASN A 440 -26.42 -0.93 -14.91
C ASN A 440 -25.68 -2.07 -15.65
N GLU A 441 -26.03 -3.33 -15.36
CA GLU A 441 -25.35 -4.52 -15.91
C GLU A 441 -25.31 -4.53 -17.45
N ASN A 442 -26.24 -3.80 -18.08
CA ASN A 442 -26.37 -3.67 -19.53
C ASN A 442 -25.54 -2.52 -20.14
N GLN A 443 -24.88 -1.70 -19.33
CA GLN A 443 -23.93 -0.71 -19.81
C GLN A 443 -22.50 -1.17 -19.51
N PRO A 444 -21.76 -1.70 -20.50
CA PRO A 444 -20.31 -1.74 -20.38
C PRO A 444 -19.83 -0.31 -20.10
N GLU A 445 -18.97 -0.12 -19.11
CA GLU A 445 -18.23 1.13 -19.02
C GLU A 445 -17.34 1.14 -20.26
N CYS A 446 -17.73 1.92 -21.27
CA CYS A 446 -16.89 2.20 -22.41
C CYS A 446 -15.73 3.05 -21.89
N GLU A 447 -14.75 2.41 -21.28
CA GLU A 447 -13.51 3.02 -20.89
C GLU A 447 -12.77 3.38 -22.16
N THR A 448 -12.65 4.68 -22.40
CA THR A 448 -11.90 5.22 -23.52
C THR A 448 -10.44 5.31 -23.04
N PRO A 449 -9.50 4.52 -23.59
CA PRO A 449 -8.09 4.65 -23.26
C PRO A 449 -7.68 6.12 -23.35
N THR A 450 -7.26 6.70 -22.23
CA THR A 450 -7.03 8.15 -22.13
C THR A 450 -5.58 8.43 -21.82
N ASP A 451 -4.94 9.22 -22.68
CA ASP A 451 -3.64 9.81 -22.40
C ASP A 451 -3.81 11.27 -21.98
N LEU A 452 -3.58 11.51 -20.69
CA LEU A 452 -3.75 12.81 -20.05
C LEU A 452 -2.40 13.52 -19.99
N LEU A 453 -2.25 14.60 -20.74
CA LEU A 453 -1.06 15.45 -20.75
C LEU A 453 -1.34 16.70 -19.93
N VAL A 454 -0.66 16.85 -18.79
CA VAL A 454 -0.88 17.95 -17.85
C VAL A 454 0.33 18.86 -17.83
N VAL A 455 0.13 20.16 -18.03
CA VAL A 455 1.17 21.17 -17.82
C VAL A 455 0.85 21.95 -16.55
N LEU A 456 1.72 21.86 -15.55
CA LEU A 456 1.61 22.58 -14.29
C LEU A 456 1.97 24.06 -14.46
N ASP A 457 1.30 24.90 -13.68
CA ASP A 457 1.74 26.28 -13.48
C ASP A 457 2.94 26.28 -12.53
N THR A 458 4.10 26.55 -13.10
CA THR A 458 5.36 26.65 -12.39
C THR A 458 5.82 28.09 -12.30
N SER A 459 4.95 29.12 -12.26
CA SER A 459 5.41 30.48 -11.96
C SER A 459 5.75 30.67 -10.48
N THR A 460 6.60 31.66 -10.18
CA THR A 460 7.08 31.94 -8.81
C THR A 460 5.93 32.23 -7.85
N ASP A 461 4.89 32.93 -8.30
CA ASP A 461 3.69 33.23 -7.51
C ASP A 461 2.78 32.02 -7.24
N ILE A 462 3.12 30.85 -7.77
CA ILE A 462 2.49 29.56 -7.50
C ILE A 462 3.40 28.72 -6.61
N ILE A 463 4.67 28.55 -7.00
CA ILE A 463 5.64 27.72 -6.28
C ILE A 463 5.83 28.23 -4.85
N ASP A 464 5.84 29.54 -4.63
CA ASP A 464 6.03 30.12 -3.30
C ASP A 464 4.73 30.23 -2.48
N TYR A 465 3.56 29.99 -3.09
CA TYR A 465 2.27 30.19 -2.46
C TYR A 465 1.49 28.89 -2.25
N GLU A 466 1.51 28.39 -1.01
CA GLU A 466 0.96 27.09 -0.58
C GLU A 466 -0.47 26.83 -1.09
N THR A 467 -1.41 27.75 -0.83
CA THR A 467 -2.81 27.56 -1.23
C THR A 467 -3.01 27.34 -2.73
N LYS A 468 -2.13 27.89 -3.58
CA LYS A 468 -2.22 27.65 -5.03
C LYS A 468 -1.59 26.32 -5.44
N ARG A 469 -0.55 25.84 -4.74
CA ARG A 469 -0.03 24.48 -4.92
C ARG A 469 -1.08 23.45 -4.53
N ASP A 470 -1.74 23.67 -3.39
CA ASP A 470 -2.84 22.81 -2.93
C ASP A 470 -3.97 22.75 -3.94
N LEU A 471 -4.34 23.90 -4.52
CA LEU A 471 -5.37 23.97 -5.54
C LEU A 471 -4.99 23.18 -6.81
N GLN A 472 -3.73 23.24 -7.28
CA GLN A 472 -3.29 22.40 -8.39
C GLN A 472 -3.37 20.92 -8.04
N SER A 473 -2.93 20.54 -6.84
CA SER A 473 -3.01 19.15 -6.35
C SER A 473 -4.46 18.65 -6.30
N GLU A 474 -5.38 19.47 -5.79
CA GLU A 474 -6.81 19.13 -5.70
C GLU A 474 -7.45 18.98 -7.08
N ILE A 475 -7.21 19.91 -8.01
CA ILE A 475 -7.71 19.82 -9.39
C ILE A 475 -7.23 18.52 -10.05
N LEU A 476 -5.95 18.19 -9.89
CA LEU A 476 -5.40 16.98 -10.49
C LEU A 476 -5.99 15.72 -9.88
N ALA A 477 -6.16 15.68 -8.56
CA ALA A 477 -6.81 14.56 -7.91
C ALA A 477 -8.27 14.39 -8.33
N MET A 478 -9.00 15.48 -8.57
CA MET A 478 -10.34 15.39 -9.14
C MET A 478 -10.30 14.79 -10.55
N ILE A 479 -9.40 15.25 -11.42
CA ILE A 479 -9.28 14.73 -12.79
C ILE A 479 -8.88 13.26 -12.78
N THR A 480 -7.82 12.89 -12.05
CA THR A 480 -7.29 11.53 -12.02
C THR A 480 -8.18 10.54 -11.29
N LYS A 481 -9.12 11.01 -10.48
CA LYS A 481 -10.16 10.16 -9.86
C LYS A 481 -11.17 9.64 -10.87
N TRP A 482 -11.56 10.47 -11.85
CA TRP A 482 -12.57 10.08 -12.84
C TRP A 482 -11.97 9.35 -14.04
N VAL A 483 -10.66 9.51 -14.26
CA VAL A 483 -9.94 8.74 -15.27
C VAL A 483 -9.42 7.47 -14.61
N LYS A 484 -9.85 6.30 -15.09
CA LYS A 484 -9.27 5.03 -14.66
C LYS A 484 -7.87 4.89 -15.24
N LEU A 485 -6.88 5.36 -14.49
CA LEU A 485 -5.48 5.20 -14.82
C LEU A 485 -5.05 3.75 -14.51
N GLN A 486 -4.46 3.09 -15.51
CA GLN A 486 -4.01 1.71 -15.38
C GLN A 486 -2.84 1.48 -16.35
N PRO A 487 -1.77 0.77 -15.94
CA PRO A 487 -0.61 0.52 -16.78
C PRO A 487 -1.03 -0.08 -18.12
N GLY A 488 -0.63 0.60 -19.19
CA GLY A 488 -0.94 0.22 -20.56
C GLY A 488 -2.37 0.53 -21.02
N ILE A 489 -3.28 1.08 -20.20
CA ILE A 489 -4.66 1.43 -20.63
C ILE A 489 -4.89 2.94 -20.64
N SER A 490 -4.56 3.65 -19.57
CA SER A 490 -4.69 5.10 -19.47
C SER A 490 -3.50 5.64 -18.70
N THR A 491 -2.93 6.73 -19.19
CA THR A 491 -1.69 7.31 -18.64
C THR A 491 -1.86 8.79 -18.36
N VAL A 492 -1.09 9.28 -17.40
CA VAL A 492 -0.91 10.70 -17.12
C VAL A 492 0.56 11.06 -17.25
N SER A 493 0.83 12.07 -18.06
CA SER A 493 2.15 12.69 -18.18
C SER A 493 2.05 14.12 -17.67
N LEU A 494 2.96 14.47 -16.76
CA LEU A 494 2.97 15.75 -16.07
C LEU A 494 4.22 16.52 -16.46
N PHE A 495 4.02 17.77 -16.85
CA PHE A 495 5.03 18.64 -17.40
C PHE A 495 5.15 19.94 -16.60
N ALA A 496 6.36 20.47 -16.54
CA ALA A 496 6.65 21.82 -16.06
C ALA A 496 7.11 22.71 -17.22
N SER A 497 6.66 23.96 -17.22
CA SER A 497 7.28 24.99 -18.05
C SER A 497 8.62 25.44 -17.44
N LYS A 498 9.60 25.74 -18.31
CA LYS A 498 10.93 26.20 -17.92
C LYS A 498 11.26 27.50 -18.66
N ARG A 499 11.87 28.46 -17.96
CA ARG A 499 12.32 29.72 -18.54
C ARG A 499 13.47 29.49 -19.52
N ASN A 500 13.49 30.24 -20.63
CA ASN A 500 14.51 30.11 -21.69
C ASN A 500 14.64 28.68 -22.26
N SER A 501 13.54 27.94 -22.32
CA SER A 501 13.50 26.59 -22.89
C SER A 501 12.43 26.51 -23.97
N ASP A 502 12.70 25.71 -24.99
CA ASP A 502 11.81 25.38 -26.11
C ASP A 502 11.11 24.02 -25.91
N VAL A 503 11.33 23.37 -24.77
CA VAL A 503 10.77 22.07 -24.42
C VAL A 503 10.15 22.10 -23.03
N LEU A 504 8.99 21.43 -22.91
CA LEU A 504 8.41 21.13 -21.61
C LEU A 504 9.29 20.12 -20.88
N ARG A 505 9.48 20.32 -19.58
CA ARG A 505 10.19 19.36 -18.73
C ARG A 505 9.22 18.29 -18.25
N ASP A 506 9.56 17.03 -18.46
CA ASP A 506 8.88 15.91 -17.81
C ASP A 506 9.10 15.94 -16.29
N ILE A 507 8.01 15.98 -15.53
CA ILE A 507 7.99 15.71 -14.10
C ILE A 507 7.62 14.24 -13.88
N ILE A 508 6.54 13.81 -14.53
CA ILE A 508 6.06 12.44 -14.54
C ILE A 508 5.87 12.04 -16.00
N SER A 509 6.57 11.01 -16.45
CA SER A 509 6.29 10.39 -17.74
C SER A 509 5.37 9.19 -17.58
N LYS A 510 4.26 9.16 -18.34
CA LYS A 510 3.38 8.00 -18.55
C LYS A 510 3.02 7.20 -17.29
N SER A 511 2.62 7.89 -16.22
CA SER A 511 2.20 7.24 -14.98
C SER A 511 0.78 6.70 -15.10
N ALA A 512 0.49 5.61 -14.40
CA ALA A 512 -0.87 5.11 -14.21
C ALA A 512 -1.41 5.39 -12.79
N ALA A 513 -0.62 6.02 -11.92
CA ALA A 513 -0.97 6.21 -10.52
C ALA A 513 -1.76 7.50 -10.28
N ALA A 514 -3.03 7.37 -9.90
CA ALA A 514 -3.96 8.49 -9.70
C ALA A 514 -3.50 9.51 -8.65
N GLY A 515 -2.78 9.10 -7.60
CA GLY A 515 -2.28 10.00 -6.55
C GLY A 515 -0.95 10.68 -6.86
N CYS A 516 -0.23 10.26 -7.91
CA CYS A 516 1.11 10.76 -8.21
C CYS A 516 1.09 12.20 -8.79
N PRO A 517 0.17 12.58 -9.71
CA PRO A 517 0.10 13.95 -10.23
C PRO A 517 -0.23 15.00 -9.18
N GLY A 518 -1.14 14.69 -8.24
CA GLY A 518 -1.46 15.58 -7.12
C GLY A 518 -0.23 15.83 -6.24
N CYS A 519 0.48 14.77 -5.87
CA CYS A 519 1.72 14.88 -5.12
C CYS A 519 2.80 15.69 -5.85
N ALA A 520 2.98 15.49 -7.15
CA ALA A 520 3.95 16.26 -7.91
C ALA A 520 3.61 17.75 -7.96
N ALA A 521 2.32 18.13 -8.02
CA ALA A 521 1.89 19.52 -7.92
C ALA A 521 2.12 20.11 -6.52
N LEU A 522 1.88 19.32 -5.47
CA LEU A 522 2.06 19.74 -4.08
C LEU A 522 3.55 19.97 -3.74
N TYR A 523 4.43 19.07 -4.19
CA TYR A 523 5.88 19.07 -3.91
C TYR A 523 6.73 19.67 -5.03
N LEU A 524 6.15 20.55 -5.86
CA LEU A 524 6.88 21.26 -6.92
C LEU A 524 8.18 21.91 -6.44
N ARG A 525 8.18 22.48 -5.23
CA ARG A 525 9.35 23.17 -4.65
C ARG A 525 10.53 22.24 -4.39
N ASP A 526 10.28 20.97 -4.08
CA ASP A 526 11.30 19.99 -3.70
C ASP A 526 11.99 19.36 -4.92
N LEU A 527 11.46 19.64 -6.12
CA LEU A 527 12.12 19.37 -7.39
C LEU A 527 13.22 20.42 -7.59
N ASN A 528 14.34 20.29 -6.87
CA ASN A 528 15.52 21.19 -6.74
C ASN A 528 16.15 21.74 -8.04
N ASP A 529 15.60 21.40 -9.21
CA ASP A 529 16.08 21.76 -10.53
C ASP A 529 15.03 22.62 -11.31
N ILE A 530 13.98 23.10 -10.63
CA ILE A 530 13.05 24.13 -11.16
C ILE A 530 13.63 25.55 -10.97
N SER A 531 14.94 25.71 -10.74
CA SER A 531 15.61 27.02 -10.63
C SER A 531 15.48 27.94 -11.87
N ALA A 532 14.84 27.47 -12.94
CA ALA A 532 14.36 28.25 -14.09
C ALA A 532 12.81 28.27 -14.16
N VAL A 533 12.19 28.77 -13.08
CA VAL A 533 10.76 28.83 -12.82
C VAL A 533 9.98 29.59 -13.92
N GLY A 534 9.04 28.90 -14.59
CA GLY A 534 7.99 29.46 -15.46
C GLY A 534 8.40 29.78 -16.91
N SER A 535 7.46 29.71 -17.85
CA SER A 535 7.61 30.36 -19.17
C SER A 535 7.46 31.87 -19.06
N ASP A 536 8.17 32.62 -19.93
CA ASP A 536 8.03 34.08 -20.03
C ASP A 536 6.62 34.48 -20.52
N SER A 537 5.95 33.59 -21.28
CA SER A 537 4.57 33.77 -21.73
C SER A 537 3.79 32.45 -21.84
N ASP A 538 2.46 32.52 -21.83
CA ASP A 538 1.58 31.36 -22.10
C ASP A 538 1.76 30.85 -23.55
N GLN A 539 2.10 31.75 -24.48
CA GLN A 539 2.39 31.40 -25.88
C GLN A 539 3.56 30.42 -25.97
N ASP A 540 4.62 30.63 -25.18
CA ASP A 540 5.76 29.71 -25.14
C ASP A 540 5.33 28.34 -24.62
N VAL A 541 4.45 28.27 -23.61
CA VAL A 541 3.89 27.00 -23.12
C VAL A 541 3.17 26.25 -24.22
N PHE A 542 2.30 26.93 -24.97
CA PHE A 542 1.57 26.29 -26.07
C PHE A 542 2.49 25.87 -27.22
N ASN A 543 3.54 26.63 -27.52
CA ASN A 543 4.55 26.23 -28.51
C ASN A 543 5.29 24.96 -28.06
N MET A 544 5.75 24.91 -26.80
CA MET A 544 6.40 23.74 -26.23
C MET A 544 5.46 22.54 -26.15
N LEU A 545 4.19 22.77 -25.80
CA LEU A 545 3.15 21.74 -25.75
C LEU A 545 2.85 21.18 -27.14
N ASN A 546 2.83 22.02 -28.18
CA ASN A 546 2.68 21.58 -29.56
C ASN A 546 3.82 20.61 -29.96
N ASN A 547 5.05 20.90 -29.52
CA ASN A 547 6.21 20.01 -29.72
C ASN A 547 6.04 18.68 -28.97
N VAL A 548 5.53 18.70 -27.74
CA VAL A 548 5.24 17.47 -26.97
C VAL A 548 4.18 16.64 -27.67
N VAL A 549 3.04 17.22 -28.01
CA VAL A 549 1.90 16.49 -28.58
C VAL A 549 2.22 15.91 -29.96
N SER A 550 2.96 16.64 -30.79
CA SER A 550 3.40 16.17 -32.11
C SER A 550 4.40 15.02 -32.05
N LYS A 551 5.26 14.98 -31.02
CA LYS A 551 6.22 13.90 -30.79
C LYS A 551 5.67 12.78 -29.92
N HIS A 552 4.54 12.99 -29.25
CA HIS A 552 3.94 12.00 -28.36
C HIS A 552 3.28 10.90 -29.19
N VAL A 553 3.99 9.78 -29.31
CA VAL A 553 3.42 8.53 -29.81
C VAL A 553 2.72 7.84 -28.65
N SER A 554 1.39 7.76 -28.73
CA SER A 554 0.64 7.04 -27.72
C SER A 554 0.76 5.54 -28.03
N PRO A 555 1.17 4.71 -27.07
CA PRO A 555 1.10 3.25 -27.23
C PRO A 555 -0.34 2.73 -27.39
N MET A 556 -1.34 3.61 -27.29
CA MET A 556 -2.76 3.31 -27.45
C MET A 556 -3.27 3.50 -28.86
N ASP A 557 -2.51 4.17 -29.73
CA ASP A 557 -2.91 4.42 -31.13
C ASP A 557 -3.04 3.10 -31.94
N GLU A 558 -2.52 1.99 -31.42
CA GLU A 558 -2.61 0.64 -32.02
C GLU A 558 -3.74 -0.24 -31.44
N ARG A 559 -4.52 0.23 -30.46
CA ARG A 559 -5.53 -0.59 -29.77
C ARG A 559 -6.95 -0.35 -30.31
N PRO A 560 -7.82 -1.39 -30.30
CA PRO A 560 -9.22 -1.22 -30.67
C PRO A 560 -9.95 -0.34 -29.65
N GLY A 561 -10.46 0.81 -30.11
CA GLY A 561 -11.13 1.85 -29.32
C GLY A 561 -10.74 3.24 -29.82
N VAL A 562 -11.55 4.27 -29.56
CA VAL A 562 -11.15 5.66 -29.88
C VAL A 562 -10.21 6.13 -28.78
N ALA A 563 -8.90 5.96 -28.91
CA ALA A 563 -7.97 6.51 -27.91
C ALA A 563 -8.19 8.02 -27.79
N SER A 564 -8.41 8.50 -26.56
CA SER A 564 -8.59 9.92 -26.28
C SER A 564 -7.29 10.51 -25.78
N ARG A 565 -6.92 11.67 -26.32
CA ARG A 565 -5.82 12.48 -25.81
C ARG A 565 -6.40 13.75 -25.22
N VAL A 566 -6.19 13.94 -23.92
CA VAL A 566 -6.69 15.09 -23.18
C VAL A 566 -5.49 15.91 -22.73
N VAL A 567 -5.51 17.20 -23.06
CA VAL A 567 -4.47 18.13 -22.61
C VAL A 567 -5.07 19.10 -21.61
N VAL A 568 -4.44 19.19 -20.43
CA VAL A 568 -4.80 20.08 -19.34
C VAL A 568 -3.64 21.04 -19.10
N TYR A 569 -3.91 22.33 -19.24
CA TYR A 569 -2.96 23.38 -18.89
C TYR A 569 -3.48 24.13 -17.67
N LEU A 570 -2.73 24.10 -16.56
CA LEU A 570 -3.04 24.85 -15.36
C LEU A 570 -2.37 26.23 -15.44
N ASN A 571 -3.16 27.28 -15.26
CA ASN A 571 -2.69 28.66 -15.14
C ASN A 571 -3.46 29.34 -14.00
N LEU A 572 -2.77 29.58 -12.89
CA LEU A 572 -3.31 30.16 -11.66
C LEU A 572 -2.70 31.55 -11.37
N ARG A 573 -2.06 32.16 -12.37
CA ARG A 573 -1.47 33.51 -12.27
C ARG A 573 -2.57 34.55 -12.04
N LYS A 574 -2.29 35.57 -11.22
CA LYS A 574 -3.18 36.73 -11.10
C LYS A 574 -3.12 37.55 -12.38
N LYS A 575 -4.28 37.97 -12.92
CA LYS A 575 -4.31 38.93 -14.04
C LYS A 575 -3.50 40.17 -13.67
N ALA A 576 -2.55 40.56 -14.52
CA ALA A 576 -1.77 41.79 -14.33
C ALA A 576 -2.73 42.99 -14.23
N LYS A 577 -2.58 43.80 -13.18
CA LYS A 577 -3.30 45.07 -13.06
C LYS A 577 -2.76 46.01 -14.14
N GLY A 578 -3.47 46.14 -15.27
CA GLY A 578 -3.23 47.21 -16.26
C GLY A 578 -3.06 46.81 -17.72
N GLY A 579 -3.16 45.54 -18.13
CA GLY A 579 -3.02 45.13 -19.54
C GLY A 579 -4.23 44.35 -20.05
N VAL A 580 -5.24 45.02 -20.56
CA VAL A 580 -6.56 44.39 -20.81
C VAL A 580 -6.61 43.52 -22.09
N ASN A 581 -5.75 43.72 -23.11
CA ASN A 581 -5.95 43.05 -24.42
C ASN A 581 -4.73 42.36 -25.08
N GLY A 582 -3.50 42.50 -24.56
CA GLY A 582 -2.29 41.98 -25.23
C GLY A 582 -2.08 40.48 -25.08
N ASN A 583 -2.00 39.98 -23.84
CA ASN A 583 -1.73 38.56 -23.56
C ASN A 583 -2.90 37.64 -23.91
N GLN A 584 -4.15 38.10 -23.75
CA GLN A 584 -5.32 37.25 -23.97
C GLN A 584 -5.49 36.87 -25.46
N ARG A 585 -5.23 37.81 -26.36
CA ARG A 585 -5.27 37.54 -27.81
C ARG A 585 -4.17 36.59 -28.27
N GLN A 586 -2.97 36.68 -27.68
CA GLN A 586 -1.85 35.76 -27.95
C GLN A 586 -2.15 34.35 -27.43
N VAL A 587 -2.74 34.24 -26.22
CA VAL A 587 -3.21 32.95 -25.69
C VAL A 587 -4.28 32.35 -26.60
N GLU A 588 -5.30 33.12 -26.98
CA GLU A 588 -6.35 32.66 -27.89
C GLU A 588 -5.79 32.23 -29.26
N GLU A 589 -4.81 32.95 -29.80
CA GLU A 589 -4.13 32.59 -31.04
C GLU A 589 -3.30 31.30 -30.90
N ALA A 590 -2.53 31.15 -29.82
CA ALA A 590 -1.78 29.93 -29.52
C ALA A 590 -2.69 28.71 -29.38
N LEU A 591 -3.82 28.91 -28.70
CA LEU A 591 -4.81 27.90 -28.39
C LEU A 591 -5.59 27.50 -29.65
N ASN A 592 -5.90 28.46 -30.52
CA ASN A 592 -6.46 28.18 -31.84
C ASN A 592 -5.45 27.45 -32.75
N LYS A 593 -4.17 27.86 -32.78
CA LYS A 593 -3.12 27.14 -33.51
C LYS A 593 -2.97 25.70 -33.01
N PHE A 594 -3.00 25.49 -31.70
CA PHE A 594 -2.94 24.17 -31.10
C PHE A 594 -4.15 23.30 -31.48
N ARG A 595 -5.37 23.87 -31.42
CA ARG A 595 -6.60 23.17 -31.85
C ARG A 595 -6.59 22.80 -33.33
N VAL A 596 -6.09 23.70 -34.18
CA VAL A 596 -5.98 23.45 -35.63
C VAL A 596 -4.92 22.39 -35.94
N ALA A 597 -3.78 22.42 -35.23
CA ALA A 597 -2.74 21.42 -35.40
C ALA A 597 -3.16 20.03 -34.91
N HIS A 598 -4.11 19.96 -33.97
CA HIS A 598 -4.53 18.72 -33.30
C HIS A 598 -6.06 18.57 -33.21
N PRO A 599 -6.78 18.42 -34.33
CA PRO A 599 -8.25 18.45 -34.37
C PRO A 599 -8.94 17.26 -33.66
N GLY A 600 -8.20 16.18 -33.37
CA GLY A 600 -8.69 14.99 -32.65
C GLY A 600 -8.44 15.01 -31.13
N ASN A 601 -7.75 16.01 -30.59
CA ASN A 601 -7.43 16.06 -29.16
C ASN A 601 -8.48 16.90 -28.42
N GLY A 602 -9.12 16.31 -27.40
CA GLY A 602 -10.03 17.02 -26.50
C GLY A 602 -9.26 17.97 -25.59
N ALA A 603 -8.88 19.14 -26.09
CA ALA A 603 -8.18 20.15 -25.31
C ALA A 603 -9.14 20.84 -24.33
N VAL A 604 -9.15 20.38 -23.07
CA VAL A 604 -9.89 21.01 -21.96
C VAL A 604 -8.94 21.97 -21.24
N ILE A 605 -9.14 23.26 -21.45
CA ILE A 605 -8.29 24.30 -20.86
C ILE A 605 -9.04 24.91 -19.67
N CYS A 606 -8.68 24.44 -18.48
CA CYS A 606 -9.25 24.92 -17.22
C CYS A 606 -8.49 26.16 -16.75
N THR A 607 -9.14 27.33 -16.76
CA THR A 607 -8.63 28.53 -16.10
C THR A 607 -9.41 28.75 -14.80
N VAL A 608 -8.80 28.41 -13.66
CA VAL A 608 -9.44 28.59 -12.35
C VAL A 608 -9.05 29.97 -11.80
N LYS A 609 -10.04 30.86 -11.66
CA LYS A 609 -9.84 32.21 -11.09
C LYS A 609 -10.09 32.21 -9.59
N SER A 610 -9.09 32.61 -8.81
CA SER A 610 -9.24 32.93 -7.40
C SER A 610 -9.96 34.28 -7.24
N GLU A 611 -11.27 34.27 -7.00
CA GLU A 611 -11.97 35.42 -6.41
C GLU A 611 -12.28 35.13 -4.94
N LYS A 612 -11.89 36.07 -4.06
CA LYS A 612 -12.17 36.04 -2.63
C LYS A 612 -13.69 36.09 -2.40
N LYS A 613 -14.36 34.94 -2.33
CA LYS A 613 -15.48 34.59 -1.42
C LYS A 613 -16.19 33.33 -1.91
N SER A 614 -16.22 32.30 -1.05
CA SER A 614 -17.12 31.14 -1.11
C SER A 614 -17.04 30.27 -2.37
N LEU A 615 -16.31 29.16 -2.26
CA LEU A 615 -16.34 28.03 -3.20
C LEU A 615 -17.71 27.33 -3.13
N ARG A 616 -18.62 27.68 -4.05
CA ARG A 616 -19.69 26.78 -4.49
C ARG A 616 -19.81 26.88 -6.02
N LYS A 617 -19.72 25.71 -6.66
CA LYS A 617 -19.83 25.40 -8.09
C LYS A 617 -18.58 25.66 -8.93
N VAL A 618 -17.91 24.56 -9.26
CA VAL A 618 -17.20 24.38 -10.53
C VAL A 618 -18.24 23.87 -11.52
N ASP A 619 -18.64 24.70 -12.49
CA ASP A 619 -19.45 24.26 -13.64
C ASP A 619 -18.49 23.67 -14.69
N THR A 620 -18.60 22.37 -14.95
CA THR A 620 -18.01 21.72 -16.12
C THR A 620 -19.05 21.71 -17.24
N ARG A 621 -18.78 22.40 -18.34
CA ARG A 621 -19.42 22.19 -19.64
C ARG A 621 -18.44 21.51 -20.58
#